data_AF-A0A967C577-F1
#
_entry.id   AF-A0A967C577-F1
#
_cell.length_a   1.000
_cell.length_b   1.000
_cell.length_c   1.000
_cell.angle_alpha   90.00
_cell.angle_beta   90.00
_cell.angle_gamma   90.00
#
_symmetry.space_group_name_H-M   'P 1'
#
loop_
_entity.id
_entity.type
_entity.pdbx_description
1 polymer ?
#
loop_
_entity_poly.entity_id
_entity_poly.type
_entity_poly.pdbx_seq_one_letter_code
_entity_poly.pdbx_strand_id
1 'polypeptide(L)' 'MGRLYDALPGPPVLRILLIVIGVLILLVLLGLLFEWGGFLLDSGGTVGVVSFPR' A
#
# COMPACT_ATOMS: atom_id res chain seq x y z
N MET A 1 -5.41 -22.52 -12.59
CA MET A 1 -5.26 -21.25 -11.84
C MET A 1 -4.52 -21.53 -10.52
N GLY A 2 -3.21 -21.77 -10.58
CA GLY A 2 -2.37 -22.07 -9.40
C GLY A 2 -0.90 -21.63 -9.53
N ARG A 3 -0.55 -20.99 -10.66
CA ARG A 3 0.84 -20.74 -11.08
C ARG A 3 1.61 -19.83 -10.12
N LEU A 4 0.94 -18.85 -9.51
CA LEU A 4 1.56 -17.97 -8.53
C LEU A 4 1.89 -18.71 -7.22
N TYR A 5 1.05 -19.66 -6.83
CA TYR A 5 1.26 -20.47 -5.62
C TYR A 5 2.38 -21.49 -5.82
N ASP A 6 2.51 -22.02 -7.04
CA ASP A 6 3.58 -22.96 -7.41
C ASP A 6 4.93 -22.29 -7.65
N ALA A 7 4.94 -21.00 -7.95
CA ALA A 7 6.16 -20.20 -8.11
C ALA A 7 6.86 -19.88 -6.78
N LEU A 8 6.16 -20.01 -5.63
CA LEU A 8 6.76 -19.79 -4.32
C LEU A 8 7.64 -20.99 -3.93
N PRO A 9 8.94 -20.77 -3.68
CA PRO A 9 9.85 -21.85 -3.30
C PRO A 9 9.52 -22.38 -1.90
N GLY A 10 9.66 -23.70 -1.72
CA GLY A 10 9.59 -24.36 -0.41
C GLY A 10 8.28 -25.13 -0.12
N PRO A 11 8.25 -25.86 1.01
CA PRO A 11 7.11 -26.66 1.46
C PRO A 11 5.87 -25.80 1.76
N PRO A 12 4.67 -26.40 1.80
CA PRO A 12 3.39 -25.66 1.90
C PRO A 12 3.33 -24.68 3.06
N VAL A 13 3.90 -25.05 4.22
CA VAL A 13 3.95 -24.20 5.43
C VAL A 13 4.75 -22.92 5.17
N LEU A 14 5.90 -23.03 4.49
CA LEU A 14 6.73 -21.87 4.14
C LEU A 14 6.00 -20.97 3.13
N ARG A 15 5.27 -21.53 2.16
CA ARG A 15 4.48 -20.74 1.19
C ARG A 15 3.41 -19.90 1.88
N ILE A 16 2.69 -20.49 2.84
CA ILE A 16 1.68 -19.77 3.63
C ILE A 16 2.35 -18.63 4.40
N LEU A 17 3.50 -18.89 5.04
CA LEU A 17 4.23 -17.89 5.80
C LEU A 17 4.68 -16.72 4.91
N LEU A 18 5.16 -17.01 3.69
CA LEU A 18 5.53 -15.98 2.70
C LEU A 18 4.34 -15.14 2.26
N ILE A 19 3.17 -15.74 2.06
CA ILE A 19 1.94 -15.02 1.71
C ILE A 19 1.53 -14.11 2.87
N VAL A 20 1.55 -14.61 4.10
CA VAL A 20 1.22 -13.82 5.30
C VAL A 20 2.17 -12.63 5.43
N ILE A 21 3.47 -12.84 5.26
CA ILE A 21 4.47 -11.76 5.27
C ILE A 21 4.18 -10.75 4.16
N GLY A 22 3.89 -11.20 2.94
CA GLY A 22 3.54 -10.33 1.82
C GLY A 22 2.32 -9.46 2.08
N VAL A 23 1.27 -10.04 2.69
CA VAL A 23 0.07 -9.29 3.09
C VAL A 23 0.39 -8.27 4.17
N LEU A 24 1.20 -8.62 5.18
CA LEU A 24 1.61 -7.68 6.23
C LEU A 24 2.40 -6.50 5.66
N ILE A 25 3.34 -6.75 4.76
CA ILE A 25 4.10 -5.69 4.08
C ILE A 25 3.16 -4.76 3.30
N LEU A 26 2.20 -5.33 2.57
CA LEU A 26 1.21 -4.54 1.82
C LEU A 26 0.38 -3.65 2.74
N LEU A 27 -0.07 -4.15 3.89
CA LEU A 27 -0.84 -3.37 4.86
C LEU A 27 -0.01 -2.22 5.44
N VAL A 28 1.27 -2.44 5.75
CA VAL A 28 2.18 -1.39 6.22
C VAL A 28 2.38 -0.32 5.15
N LEU A 29 2.64 -0.72 3.90
CA LEU A 29 2.76 0.20 2.75
C LEU A 29 1.48 1.03 2.55
N LEU A 30 0.32 0.41 2.69
CA LEU A 30 -0.96 1.09 2.57
C LEU A 30 -1.17 2.09 3.71
N GLY A 31 -0.81 1.72 4.94
CA GLY A 31 -0.81 2.61 6.10
C GLY A 31 0.09 3.83 5.89
N LEU A 32 1.31 3.63 5.39
CA LEU A 32 2.20 4.73 5.02
C LEU A 32 1.59 5.59 3.92
N LEU A 33 1.02 4.99 2.87
CA LEU A 33 0.37 5.76 1.81
C LEU A 33 -0.76 6.64 2.35
N PHE A 34 -1.55 6.14 3.30
CA PHE A 34 -2.59 6.92 3.97
C PHE A 34 -2.03 7.97 4.93
N GLU A 35 -0.91 7.72 5.60
CA GLU A 35 -0.25 8.72 6.44
C GLU A 35 0.32 9.86 5.60
N TRP A 36 0.96 9.55 4.47
CA TRP A 36 1.46 10.52 3.51
C TRP A 36 0.32 11.26 2.81
N GLY A 37 -0.73 10.55 2.39
CA GLY A 37 -1.94 11.14 1.83
C GLY A 37 -2.68 12.01 2.85
N GLY A 38 -2.72 11.58 4.12
CA GLY A 38 -3.24 12.32 5.25
C GLY A 38 -2.44 13.60 5.47
N PHE A 39 -1.11 13.54 5.48
CA PHE A 39 -0.25 14.71 5.54
C PHE A 39 -0.50 15.68 4.38
N LEU A 40 -0.66 15.19 3.15
CA LEU A 40 -0.98 16.01 1.98
C LEU A 40 -2.37 16.65 2.07
N LEU A 41 -3.38 15.93 2.56
CA LEU A 41 -4.76 16.41 2.73
C LEU A 41 -4.90 17.35 3.93
N ASP A 42 -4.18 17.10 5.02
CA ASP A 42 -4.12 17.93 6.22
C ASP A 42 -3.27 19.20 5.99
N SER A 43 -2.31 19.13 5.05
CA SER A 43 -1.66 20.30 4.44
C SER A 43 -2.51 21.01 3.39
N GLY A 44 -3.82 20.72 3.33
CA GLY A 44 -4.84 21.25 2.42
C GLY A 44 -5.09 22.77 2.48
N GLY A 45 -4.04 23.58 2.51
CA GLY A 45 -4.05 25.01 2.20
C GLY A 45 -3.61 25.34 0.76
N THR A 46 -3.11 24.40 -0.04
CA THR A 46 -2.46 24.75 -1.33
C THR A 46 -2.84 23.92 -2.57
N VAL A 47 -3.73 22.93 -2.47
CA VAL A 47 -4.26 22.25 -3.67
C VAL A 47 -5.52 22.95 -4.24
N GLY A 48 -6.02 23.99 -3.55
CA GLY A 48 -7.25 24.72 -3.87
C GLY A 48 -7.09 26.21 -4.19
N VAL A 49 -5.89 26.74 -4.45
CA VAL A 49 -5.74 28.13 -4.93
C VAL A 49 -5.98 28.17 -6.45
N VAL A 50 -7.24 28.01 -6.84
CA VAL A 50 -7.73 28.50 -8.13
C VAL A 50 -7.94 30.00 -7.94
N SER A 51 -6.92 30.79 -8.22
CA SER A 51 -7.02 32.24 -8.25
C SER A 51 -7.91 32.65 -9.42
N PHE A 52 -9.17 32.98 -9.15
CA PHE A 52 -9.99 33.77 -10.07
C PHE A 52 -9.61 35.25 -9.91
N PRO A 53 -9.05 35.92 -10.94
CA PRO A 53 -8.88 37.36 -10.89
C PRO A 53 -10.26 38.03 -11.01
N ARG A 54 -10.57 38.93 -10.07
CA ARG A 54 -11.58 39.99 -10.25
C ARG A 54 -10.89 41.22 -10.80
#